data_AF-A0A353PEY3-F1
#
_entry.id   AF-A0A353PEY3-F1
#
_cell.length_a   1.000
_cell.length_b   1.000
_cell.length_c   1.000
_cell.angle_alpha   90.00
_cell.angle_beta   90.00
_cell.angle_gamma   90.00
#
_symmetry.space_group_name_H-M   'P 1'
#
loop_
_entity.id
_entity.type
_entity.pdbx_description
1 polymer ?
#
loop_
_entity_poly.entity_id
_entity_poly.type
_entity_poly.pdbx_seq_one_letter_code
_entity_poly.pdbx_strand_id
1 'polypeptide(L)' 'LCEHCLNPACVASCPSGSIYKREEDGIVLIDQDKCRGWRMCV' A
#
# COMPACT_ATOMS: atom_id res chain seq x y z
N LEU A 1 -2.22 12.00 -8.92
CA LEU A 1 -1.09 11.04 -8.95
C LEU A 1 -0.89 10.45 -7.56
N CYS A 2 -0.15 9.35 -7.41
CA CYS A 2 0.22 8.81 -6.10
C CYS A 2 1.57 9.40 -5.69
N GLU A 3 1.68 9.92 -4.47
CA GLU A 3 2.91 10.58 -3.99
C GLU A 3 3.97 9.58 -3.48
N HIS A 4 3.64 8.29 -3.40
CA HIS A 4 4.53 7.24 -2.89
C HIS A 4 5.28 7.65 -1.61
N CYS A 5 4.51 8.17 -0.63
CA CYS A 5 5.01 8.83 0.57
C CYS A 5 6.08 8.02 1.31
N LEU A 6 6.96 8.71 2.06
CA LEU A 6 7.92 8.08 2.97
C LEU A 6 7.21 7.30 4.10
N ASN A 7 6.13 7.87 4.63
CA ASN A 7 5.25 7.24 5.62
C ASN A 7 3.82 7.07 5.04
N PRO A 8 3.58 6.04 4.22
CA PRO A 8 2.33 5.88 3.49
C PRO A 8 1.20 5.40 4.40
N ALA A 9 0.23 6.27 4.69
CA ALA A 9 -0.96 5.94 5.48
C ALA A 9 -1.73 4.75 4.89
N CYS A 10 -1.81 4.63 3.56
CA CYS A 10 -2.45 3.49 2.91
C CYS A 10 -1.81 2.14 3.28
N VAL A 11 -0.48 2.07 3.44
CA VAL A 11 0.22 0.85 3.91
C VAL A 11 -0.18 0.53 5.35
N ALA A 12 -0.15 1.52 6.24
CA ALA A 12 -0.52 1.35 7.64
C ALA A 12 -1.99 0.94 7.83
N SER A 13 -2.89 1.45 6.99
CA SER A 13 -4.33 1.19 7.09
C SER A 13 -4.77 -0.19 6.58
N CYS A 14 -3.94 -0.90 5.80
CA CYS A 14 -4.36 -2.13 5.14
C CYS A 14 -4.32 -3.34 6.10
N PRO A 15 -5.46 -3.92 6.51
CA PRO A 15 -5.46 -5.01 7.50
C PRO A 15 -4.86 -6.32 6.98
N SER A 16 -4.91 -6.53 5.66
CA SER A 16 -4.33 -7.72 5.01
C SER A 16 -2.84 -7.59 4.73
N GLY A 17 -2.24 -6.41 4.96
CA GLY A 17 -0.84 -6.15 4.61
C GLY A 17 -0.56 -6.26 3.10
N SER A 18 -1.57 -6.01 2.24
CA SER A 18 -1.42 -6.15 0.79
C SER A 18 -0.79 -4.93 0.12
N ILE A 19 -0.57 -3.84 0.85
CA ILE A 19 0.06 -2.63 0.35
C ILE A 19 1.47 -2.57 0.92
N TYR A 20 2.46 -2.32 0.07
CA TYR A 20 3.87 -2.31 0.46
C TYR A 20 4.64 -1.25 -0.34
N LYS A 21 5.76 -0.77 0.23
CA LYS A 21 6.70 0.14 -0.41
C LYS A 21 7.91 -0.67 -0.84
N ARG A 22 8.24 -0.66 -2.14
CA ARG A 22 9.46 -1.29 -2.68
C ARG A 22 10.69 -0.58 -2.14
N GLU A 23 11.71 -1.33 -1.74
CA GLU A 23 12.91 -0.78 -1.11
C GLU A 23 13.85 -0.14 -2.14
N GLU A 24 13.87 -0.67 -3.36
CA GLU A 24 14.79 -0.26 -4.41
C GLU A 24 14.45 1.10 -5.04
N ASP A 25 13.17 1.51 -5.05
CA ASP A 25 12.71 2.74 -5.71
C ASP A 25 11.62 3.52 -4.95
N GLY A 26 11.17 3.00 -3.81
CA GLY A 26 10.19 3.67 -2.97
C GLY A 26 8.76 3.68 -3.52
N ILE A 27 8.48 2.97 -4.62
CA ILE A 27 7.14 2.89 -5.19
C ILE A 27 6.24 2.07 -4.25
N VAL A 28 5.10 2.66 -3.92
CA VAL A 28 4.02 2.02 -3.16
C VAL A 28 3.09 1.29 -4.12
N LEU A 29 2.94 -0.03 -3.93
CA LEU A 29 2.12 -0.90 -4.75
C LEU A 29 1.06 -1.63 -3.91
N ILE A 30 0.01 -2.10 -4.58
CA ILE A 30 -1.01 -2.98 -4.01
C ILE A 30 -0.87 -4.35 -4.67
N ASP A 31 -0.50 -5.36 -3.88
CA ASP A 31 -0.53 -6.78 -4.28
C ASP A 31 -2.00 -7.19 -4.50
N GLN A 32 -2.37 -7.40 -5.76
CA GLN A 32 -3.75 -7.71 -6.15
C GLN A 32 -4.19 -9.10 -5.70
N ASP A 33 -3.28 -10.05 -5.56
CA ASP A 33 -3.60 -11.43 -5.14
C ASP A 33 -3.85 -11.50 -3.62
N LYS A 34 -3.16 -10.64 -2.85
CA LYS A 34 -3.36 -10.51 -1.40
C LYS A 34 -4.49 -9.55 -1.03
N CYS A 35 -4.87 -8.64 -1.92
CA CYS A 35 -5.91 -7.65 -1.66
C CYS A 35 -7.26 -8.34 -1.39
N ARG A 36 -7.93 -7.95 -0.30
CA ARG A 36 -9.26 -8.47 0.07
C ARG A 36 -10.38 -7.44 -0.06
N GLY A 37 -10.10 -6.26 -0.62
CA GLY A 37 -11.11 -5.24 -0.87
C GLY A 37 -11.70 -4.61 0.40
N TRP A 38 -10.95 -4.57 1.51
CA TRP A 38 -11.39 -3.95 2.76
C TRP A 38 -11.64 -2.44 2.65
N ARG A 39 -10.99 -1.77 1.68
CA ARG A 39 -11.13 -0.33 1.37
C ARG A 39 -10.75 0.63 2.51
N MET A 40 -10.13 0.15 3.60
CA MET A 40 -9.60 1.00 4.69
C MET A 40 -8.44 1.91 4.26
N CYS A 41 -7.83 1.66 3.11
CA CYS A 41 -6.74 2.45 2.55
C CYS A 41 -7.21 3.65 1.70
N VAL A 42 -8.52 3.79 1.48
CA VAL A 42 -9.19 4.93 0.85
C VAL A 42 -9.64 5.88 1.95
#